data_AF-A0A6N4T257-F1
#
_entry.id   AF-A0A6N4T257-F1
#
_cell.length_a   1.000
_cell.length_b   1.000
_cell.length_c   1.000
_cell.angle_alpha   90.00
_cell.angle_beta   90.00
_cell.angle_gamma   90.00
#
_symmetry.space_group_name_H-M   'P 1'
#
loop_
_entity.id
_entity.type
_entity.pdbx_description
1 polymer ?
#
loop_
_entity_poly.entity_id
_entity_poly.type
_entity_poly.pdbx_seq_one_letter_code
_entity_poly.pdbx_strand_id
1 'polypeptide(L)'
;MNKAEAIQIANDSLQANVLNEGNTQFSQVVRYGNDEGWWLNIPLTNFRKENHFLICSEKAKIIRHLMIKANNILSPATKFRVKDGIADIFISSANPKRLTDVLQGGSKYSFNKHLVDEHRY
;
A
#
# COMPACT_ATOMS: atom_id res chain seq x y z
N MET A 1 -5.88 -12.44 -9.32
CA MET A 1 -6.84 -11.51 -8.70
C MET A 1 -6.69 -10.11 -9.28
N ASN A 2 -7.79 -9.47 -9.66
CA ASN A 2 -7.79 -8.08 -10.14
C ASN A 2 -8.22 -7.09 -9.04
N LYS A 3 -8.14 -5.79 -9.35
CA LYS A 3 -8.47 -4.71 -8.40
C LYS A 3 -9.94 -4.71 -7.97
N ALA A 4 -10.86 -4.92 -8.91
CA ALA A 4 -12.30 -4.92 -8.62
C ALA A 4 -12.68 -6.07 -7.67
N GLU A 5 -12.12 -7.26 -7.89
CA GLU A 5 -12.28 -8.42 -7.00
C GLU A 5 -11.74 -8.12 -5.60
N ALA A 6 -10.55 -7.52 -5.50
CA ALA A 6 -9.94 -7.18 -4.22
C ALA A 6 -10.75 -6.13 -3.44
N ILE A 7 -11.30 -5.13 -4.14
CA ILE A 7 -12.20 -4.12 -3.56
C ILE A 7 -13.46 -4.78 -3.00
N GLN A 8 -14.07 -5.69 -3.77
CA GLN A 8 -15.27 -6.39 -3.34
C GLN A 8 -15.03 -7.17 -2.04
N ILE A 9 -13.97 -8.00 -2.01
CA ILE A 9 -13.60 -8.80 -0.82
C ILE A 9 -13.36 -7.90 0.40
N ALA A 10 -12.64 -6.79 0.21
CA ALA A 10 -12.34 -5.87 1.31
C ALA A 10 -13.61 -5.16 1.82
N ASN A 11 -14.48 -4.67 0.93
CA ASN A 11 -15.75 -4.03 1.31
C ASN A 11 -16.70 -5.02 2.01
N ASP A 12 -16.78 -6.27 1.54
CA ASP A 12 -17.59 -7.31 2.17
C ASP A 12 -17.10 -7.61 3.59
N SER A 13 -15.78 -7.72 3.78
CA SER A 13 -15.16 -7.91 5.10
C SER A 13 -15.39 -6.72 6.03
N LEU A 14 -15.34 -5.49 5.50
CA LEU A 14 -15.58 -4.26 6.26
C LEU A 14 -17.09 -4.02 6.53
N GLN A 15 -17.97 -4.81 5.91
CA GLN A 15 -19.43 -4.61 5.89
C GLN A 15 -19.82 -3.19 5.44
N ALA A 16 -19.03 -2.59 4.54
CA ALA A 16 -19.19 -1.21 4.11
C ALA A 16 -18.59 -0.97 2.72
N ASN A 17 -19.28 -0.16 1.90
CA ASN A 17 -18.84 0.20 0.54
C ASN A 17 -17.88 1.40 0.55
N VAL A 18 -16.76 1.29 1.28
CA VAL A 18 -15.80 2.39 1.46
C VAL A 18 -14.81 2.48 0.29
N LEU A 19 -14.43 1.34 -0.28
CA LEU A 19 -13.42 1.24 -1.33
C LEU A 19 -14.08 1.20 -2.72
N ASN A 20 -13.48 1.89 -3.69
CA ASN A 20 -13.90 1.91 -5.07
C ASN A 20 -12.71 2.18 -6.01
N GLU A 21 -12.97 2.12 -7.32
CA GLU A 21 -11.94 2.31 -8.35
C GLU A 21 -11.23 3.67 -8.26
N GLY A 22 -11.92 4.72 -7.84
CA GLY A 22 -11.38 6.08 -7.80
C GLY A 22 -10.53 6.40 -6.56
N ASN A 23 -10.80 5.76 -5.41
CA ASN A 23 -10.12 6.05 -4.15
C ASN A 23 -9.10 4.97 -3.72
N THR A 24 -9.08 3.83 -4.41
CA THR A 24 -8.26 2.67 -4.04
C THR A 24 -7.15 2.45 -5.05
N GLN A 25 -5.93 2.28 -4.56
CA GLN A 25 -4.81 1.78 -5.33
C GLN A 25 -4.62 0.29 -5.05
N PHE A 26 -4.26 -0.47 -6.07
CA PHE A 26 -4.08 -1.92 -5.96
C PHE A 26 -2.68 -2.31 -6.37
N SER A 27 -2.06 -3.19 -5.60
CA SER A 27 -0.72 -3.68 -5.86
C SER A 27 -0.67 -5.19 -5.63
N GLN A 28 -0.11 -5.90 -6.59
CA GLN A 28 0.19 -7.32 -6.47
C GLN A 28 1.65 -7.53 -6.08
N VAL A 29 1.96 -8.70 -5.54
CA VAL A 29 3.35 -9.09 -5.33
C VAL A 29 4.06 -9.16 -6.69
N VAL A 30 5.13 -8.40 -6.83
CA VAL A 30 6.01 -8.41 -8.00
C VAL A 30 7.46 -8.53 -7.59
N ARG A 31 8.32 -8.97 -8.52
CA ARG A 31 9.76 -9.05 -8.31
C ARG A 31 10.43 -7.69 -8.41
N TYR A 32 11.39 -7.44 -7.53
CA TYR A 32 12.30 -6.30 -7.59
C TYR A 32 13.70 -6.71 -7.14
N GLY A 33 14.65 -6.79 -8.08
CA GLY A 33 15.97 -7.36 -7.82
C GLY A 33 15.86 -8.82 -7.36
N ASN A 34 16.39 -9.11 -6.17
CA ASN A 34 16.34 -10.44 -5.54
C ASN A 34 15.20 -10.59 -4.50
N ASP A 35 14.28 -9.63 -4.44
CA ASP A 35 13.15 -9.62 -3.49
C ASP A 35 11.80 -9.63 -4.23
N GLU A 36 10.73 -9.94 -3.52
CA GLU A 36 9.35 -9.92 -3.98
C GLU A 36 8.53 -9.04 -3.04
N GLY A 37 7.63 -8.21 -3.57
CA GLY A 37 6.90 -7.26 -2.74
C GLY A 37 5.91 -6.40 -3.51
N TRP A 38 5.41 -5.36 -2.84
CA TRP A 38 4.39 -4.47 -3.38
C TRP A 38 4.99 -3.09 -3.65
N TRP A 39 4.66 -2.54 -4.82
CA TRP A 39 4.91 -1.14 -5.13
C TRP A 39 3.74 -0.27 -4.69
N LEU A 40 4.05 0.82 -4.01
CA LEU A 40 3.12 1.92 -3.75
C LEU A 40 3.74 3.18 -4.36
N ASN A 41 3.13 3.71 -5.41
CA ASN A 41 3.59 4.92 -6.07
C ASN A 41 2.62 6.05 -5.75
N ILE A 42 3.04 6.98 -4.89
CA ILE A 42 2.14 8.00 -4.34
C ILE A 42 2.60 9.38 -4.82
N PRO A 43 1.87 10.05 -5.73
CA PRO A 43 2.14 11.45 -6.05
C PRO A 43 2.22 12.29 -4.77
N LEU A 44 3.20 13.19 -4.66
CA LEU A 44 3.40 13.95 -3.42
C LEU A 44 2.16 14.77 -3.02
N THR A 45 1.39 15.23 -4.00
CA THR A 45 0.11 15.93 -3.79
C THR A 45 -0.95 15.06 -3.13
N ASN A 46 -0.90 13.74 -3.33
CA ASN A 46 -1.87 12.81 -2.78
C ASN A 46 -1.71 12.60 -1.27
N PHE A 47 -0.56 12.91 -0.65
CA PHE A 47 -0.42 12.85 0.82
C PHE A 47 -1.29 13.87 1.56
N ARG A 48 -1.86 14.86 0.85
CA ARG A 48 -2.82 15.85 1.39
C ARG A 48 -4.25 15.33 1.47
N LYS A 49 -4.54 14.18 0.86
CA LYS A 49 -5.83 13.50 0.90
C LYS A 49 -5.69 12.13 1.53
N GLU A 50 -6.82 11.51 1.83
CA GLU A 50 -6.85 10.10 2.25
C GLU A 50 -6.46 9.20 1.07
N ASN A 51 -5.64 8.17 1.33
CA ASN A 51 -5.22 7.21 0.31
C ASN A 51 -5.46 5.79 0.81
N HIS A 52 -6.16 5.00 0.00
CA HIS A 52 -6.39 3.58 0.25
C HIS A 52 -5.49 2.74 -0.66
N PHE A 53 -4.86 1.73 -0.09
CA PHE A 53 -4.09 0.72 -0.82
C PHE A 53 -4.59 -0.66 -0.45
N LEU A 54 -4.81 -1.50 -1.45
CA LEU A 54 -4.98 -2.93 -1.31
C LEU A 54 -3.72 -3.61 -1.83
N ILE A 55 -2.95 -4.19 -0.92
CA ILE A 55 -1.78 -5.00 -1.27
C ILE A 55 -2.16 -6.48 -1.18
N CYS A 56 -2.01 -7.19 -2.29
CA CYS A 56 -2.51 -8.56 -2.45
C CYS A 56 -1.35 -9.55 -2.62
N SER A 57 -1.36 -10.64 -1.86
CA SER A 57 -0.53 -11.82 -2.09
C SER A 57 -1.42 -13.00 -2.42
N GLU A 58 -1.47 -13.37 -3.70
CA GLU A 58 -2.24 -14.54 -4.14
C GLU A 58 -1.67 -15.85 -3.57
N LYS A 59 -0.34 -15.95 -3.46
CA LYS A 59 0.33 -17.11 -2.86
C LYS A 59 -0.08 -17.34 -1.41
N ALA A 60 -0.21 -16.27 -0.63
CA ALA A 60 -0.64 -16.35 0.77
C ALA A 60 -2.16 -16.23 0.94
N LYS A 61 -2.89 -15.97 -0.15
CA LYS A 61 -4.33 -15.68 -0.20
C LYS A 61 -4.76 -14.60 0.81
N ILE A 62 -4.02 -13.49 0.82
CA ILE A 62 -4.31 -12.34 1.67
C ILE A 62 -4.40 -11.05 0.88
N ILE A 63 -5.29 -10.17 1.32
CA ILE A 63 -5.35 -8.76 0.94
C ILE A 63 -5.16 -7.95 2.22
N ARG A 64 -4.24 -6.98 2.21
CA ARG A 64 -4.16 -6.00 3.30
C ARG A 64 -4.64 -4.65 2.83
N HIS A 65 -5.52 -4.06 3.62
CA HIS A 65 -5.98 -2.70 3.42
C HIS A 65 -5.12 -1.74 4.24
N LEU A 66 -4.41 -0.86 3.54
CA LEU A 66 -3.71 0.27 4.14
C LEU A 66 -4.48 1.56 3.88
N MET A 67 -4.61 2.41 4.89
CA MET A 67 -5.18 3.74 4.78
C MET A 67 -4.24 4.77 5.37
N ILE A 68 -3.76 5.68 4.53
CA ILE A 68 -2.96 6.83 4.94
C ILE A 68 -3.90 8.03 5.03
N LYS A 69 -4.18 8.48 6.25
CA LYS A 69 -4.96 9.71 6.48
C LYS A 69 -4.27 10.92 5.86
N ALA A 70 -5.10 11.87 5.40
CA ALA A 70 -4.64 13.16 4.91
C ALA A 70 -3.66 13.82 5.91
N ASN A 71 -2.54 14.32 5.42
CA ASN A 71 -1.51 15.03 6.19
C ASN A 71 -0.89 14.21 7.35
N ASN A 72 -1.10 12.88 7.43
CA ASN A 72 -0.43 12.05 8.44
C ASN A 72 1.09 11.93 8.18
N ILE A 73 1.52 12.22 6.96
CA ILE A 73 2.91 12.25 6.53
C ILE A 73 3.21 13.66 6.02
N LEU A 74 3.71 14.52 6.91
CA LEU A 74 3.88 15.96 6.67
C LEU A 74 4.97 16.32 5.65
N SER A 75 6.02 15.51 5.56
CA SER A 75 7.16 15.74 4.66
C SER A 75 7.47 14.48 3.87
N PRO A 76 6.62 14.09 2.90
CA PRO A 76 6.81 12.84 2.16
C PRO A 76 8.12 12.84 1.35
N ALA A 77 8.52 13.99 0.80
CA ALA A 77 9.76 14.12 0.03
C ALA A 77 11.05 13.91 0.84
N THR A 78 11.00 14.04 2.17
CA THR A 78 12.14 13.74 3.05
C THR A 78 12.06 12.33 3.64
N LYS A 79 10.92 11.67 3.53
CA LYS A 79 10.68 10.33 4.08
C LYS A 79 10.85 9.21 3.07
N PHE A 80 10.64 9.49 1.79
CA PHE A 80 10.65 8.50 0.73
C PHE A 80 11.62 8.89 -0.38
N ARG A 81 12.06 7.90 -1.15
CA ARG A 81 12.70 8.16 -2.43
C ARG A 81 11.65 8.78 -3.36
N VAL A 82 11.98 9.92 -3.96
CA VAL A 82 11.08 10.62 -4.89
C VAL A 82 11.67 10.62 -6.28
N LYS A 83 10.85 10.26 -7.27
CA LYS A 83 11.16 10.38 -8.70
C LYS A 83 9.99 11.07 -9.38
N ASP A 84 10.25 12.13 -10.14
CA ASP A 84 9.23 12.86 -10.92
C ASP A 84 8.01 13.30 -10.08
N GLY A 85 8.23 13.72 -8.82
CA GLY A 85 7.16 14.14 -7.90
C GLY A 85 6.30 13.01 -7.35
N ILE A 86 6.74 11.76 -7.50
CA ILE A 86 6.09 10.55 -6.99
C ILE A 86 6.99 9.95 -5.92
N ALA A 87 6.43 9.69 -4.74
CA ALA A 87 7.08 8.87 -3.73
C ALA A 87 7.01 7.41 -4.17
N ASP A 88 8.19 6.85 -4.45
CA ASP A 88 8.37 5.43 -4.73
C ASP A 88 8.56 4.70 -3.40
N ILE A 89 7.70 3.71 -3.15
CA ILE A 89 7.76 2.86 -1.97
C ILE A 89 7.72 1.41 -2.43
N PHE A 90 8.61 0.59 -1.89
CA PHE A 90 8.57 -0.86 -2.07
C PHE A 90 8.50 -1.53 -0.71
N ILE A 91 7.47 -2.34 -0.50
CA ILE A 91 7.27 -3.11 0.73
C ILE A 91 7.57 -4.57 0.41
N SER A 92 8.62 -5.11 1.03
CA SER A 92 8.98 -6.53 0.88
C SER A 92 7.87 -7.45 1.39
N SER A 93 7.60 -8.53 0.65
CA SER A 93 6.68 -9.60 1.05
C SER A 93 7.38 -10.72 1.82
N ALA A 94 8.72 -10.72 1.89
CA ALA A 94 9.52 -11.73 2.58
C ALA A 94 9.20 -11.84 4.08
N ASN A 95 8.82 -10.73 4.72
CA ASN A 95 8.23 -10.74 6.05
C ASN A 95 6.86 -10.06 6.01
N PRO A 96 5.77 -10.83 5.88
CA PRO A 96 4.43 -10.28 5.73
C PRO A 96 4.00 -9.42 6.94
N LYS A 97 4.56 -9.62 8.13
CA LYS A 97 4.24 -8.82 9.33
C LYS A 97 4.92 -7.46 9.35
N ARG A 98 5.89 -7.23 8.46
CA ARG A 98 6.68 -6.00 8.42
C ARG A 98 6.35 -5.19 7.17
N LEU A 99 5.39 -4.29 7.30
CA LEU A 99 5.02 -3.36 6.23
C LEU A 99 5.95 -2.14 6.25
N THR A 100 7.19 -2.28 5.80
CA THR A 100 8.19 -1.20 5.83
C THR A 100 8.72 -0.93 4.43
N ASP A 101 8.90 0.35 4.08
CA ASP A 101 9.61 0.73 2.86
C ASP A 101 11.07 0.26 2.93
N VAL A 102 11.48 -0.55 1.95
CA VAL A 102 12.84 -1.11 1.89
C VAL A 102 13.74 -0.37 0.91
N LEU A 103 13.25 0.62 0.16
CA LEU A 103 14.07 1.34 -0.81
C LEU A 103 15.19 2.15 -0.15
N GLN A 104 16.31 2.29 -0.86
CA GLN A 104 17.39 3.18 -0.44
C GLN A 104 17.03 4.64 -0.76
N GLY A 105 17.58 5.57 0.02
CA GLY A 105 17.26 7.00 -0.09
C GLY A 105 15.97 7.43 0.62
N GLY A 106 15.26 6.50 1.26
CA GLY A 106 14.12 6.78 2.15
C GLY A 106 14.45 6.55 3.63
N SER A 107 13.49 6.88 4.50
CA SER A 107 13.59 6.80 5.96
C SER A 107 13.25 5.42 6.55
N LYS A 108 13.05 4.40 5.70
CA LYS A 108 12.53 3.07 6.11
C LYS A 108 11.19 3.19 6.85
N TYR A 109 10.29 3.99 6.30
CA TYR A 109 9.01 4.29 6.92
C TYR A 109 8.15 3.02 7.11
N SER A 110 7.56 2.88 8.29
CA SER A 110 6.66 1.78 8.63
C SER A 110 5.20 2.14 8.34
N PHE A 111 4.56 1.32 7.51
CA PHE A 111 3.14 1.36 7.18
C PHE A 111 2.27 0.50 8.09
N ASN A 112 2.85 -0.22 9.06
CA ASN A 112 2.06 -1.05 9.99
C ASN A 112 0.99 -0.24 10.74
N LYS A 113 1.26 1.03 11.07
CA LYS A 113 0.29 1.92 11.73
C LYS A 113 -0.86 2.38 10.81
N HIS A 114 -0.75 2.12 9.52
CA HIS A 114 -1.76 2.43 8.50
C HIS A 114 -2.55 1.20 8.09
N LEU A 115 -2.23 0.02 8.64
CA LEU A 115 -3.00 -1.19 8.41
C LEU A 115 -4.39 -1.01 9.05
N VAL A 116 -5.41 -1.08 8.20
CA VAL A 116 -6.81 -1.07 8.62
C VAL A 116 -7.26 -2.49 8.90
N ASP A 117 -7.01 -3.40 7.96
CA ASP A 117 -7.45 -4.79 8.07
C ASP A 117 -6.63 -5.75 7.18
N GLU A 118 -6.72 -7.05 7.48
CA GLU A 118 -6.19 -8.16 6.68
C GLU A 118 -7.33 -9.13 6.34
N HIS A 119 -7.60 -9.28 5.05
CA HIS A 119 -8.67 -10.14 4.53
C HIS A 119 -8.07 -11.42 3.94
N ARG A 120 -8.58 -12.58 4.33
CA ARG A 120 -8.20 -13.90 3.79
C ARG A 120 -9.24 -14.38 2.78
N TYR A 121 -8.79 -15.00 1.70
CA TYR A 121 -9.64 -15.55 0.63
C TYR A 121 -9.13 -16.89 0.10
#